data_AF-A0A1E3QYJ5-F1
#
_entry.id   AF-A0A1E3QYJ5-F1
#
_cell.length_a   1.000
_cell.length_b   1.000
_cell.length_c   1.000
_cell.angle_alpha   90.00
_cell.angle_beta   90.00
_cell.angle_gamma   90.00
#
_symmetry.space_group_name_H-M   'P 1'
#
loop_
_entity.id
_entity.type
_entity.pdbx_description
1 polymer ?
#
loop_
_entity_poly.entity_id
_entity_poly.type
_entity_poly.pdbx_seq_one_letter_code
_entity_poly.pdbx_strand_id
1 'polypeptide(L)'
;MPDKRSFYADDDVSIPTPGYNSKISDSLKQKESLHDATEVEGMIIRTVPVFERYANEARLYLHNKRELAAAEWGTQKSAFCNEVKSIKTHIDTTIVEPVLPSLIYILTTALSGSIMVNKSSLPVRFVAPLLFGTAAYKYFMPQSYANTVAHAAFYEAKFPAVVQGHADLDATINSAKATTKKTVDCANESLVLGVRATRLWVKDTIEEIKGDK
;
A
#
# COMPACT_ATOMS: atom_id res chain seq x y z
N MET A 1 51.54 44.28 -81.44
CA MET A 1 50.39 44.53 -80.54
C MET A 1 50.38 43.43 -79.50
N PRO A 2 50.32 43.72 -78.19
CA PRO A 2 50.33 42.70 -77.15
C PRO A 2 48.98 41.98 -77.07
N ASP A 3 49.04 40.67 -76.87
CA ASP A 3 47.89 39.77 -76.83
C ASP A 3 47.04 40.01 -75.57
N LYS A 4 45.71 40.03 -75.72
CA LYS A 4 44.78 40.35 -74.62
C LYS A 4 44.60 39.11 -73.75
N ARG A 5 45.15 39.12 -72.53
CA ARG A 5 44.86 38.10 -71.51
C ARG A 5 43.37 38.15 -71.16
N SER A 6 42.64 37.07 -71.43
CA SER A 6 41.26 36.89 -70.99
C SER A 6 41.24 36.42 -69.54
N PHE A 7 40.71 37.25 -68.65
CA PHE A 7 40.66 37.00 -67.20
C PHE A 7 39.89 35.75 -66.77
N TYR A 8 39.10 35.14 -67.66
CA TYR A 8 38.23 34.00 -67.37
C TYR A 8 38.60 32.74 -68.15
N ALA A 9 39.83 32.65 -68.68
CA ALA A 9 40.29 31.44 -69.36
C ALA A 9 40.69 30.30 -68.40
N ASP A 10 40.92 30.60 -67.11
CA ASP A 10 41.37 29.62 -66.10
C ASP A 10 40.24 29.11 -65.19
N ASP A 11 39.01 29.60 -65.32
CA ASP A 11 37.88 29.08 -64.54
C ASP A 11 37.19 27.97 -65.33
N ASP A 12 37.73 26.75 -65.23
CA ASP A 12 37.04 25.55 -65.68
C ASP A 12 35.66 25.49 -65.00
N VAL A 13 34.59 25.47 -65.79
CA VAL A 13 33.21 25.38 -65.28
C VAL A 13 33.05 24.05 -64.53
N SER A 14 33.21 24.08 -63.21
CA SER A 14 32.99 22.91 -62.35
C SER A 14 31.49 22.68 -62.21
N ILE A 15 30.94 21.81 -63.04
CA ILE A 15 29.57 21.33 -62.92
C ILE A 15 29.52 20.48 -61.64
N PRO A 16 28.67 20.79 -60.64
CA PRO A 16 28.56 19.95 -59.45
C PRO A 16 27.98 18.60 -59.85
N THR A 17 28.83 17.58 -59.91
CA THR A 17 28.39 16.19 -60.04
C THR A 17 27.70 15.76 -58.73
N PRO A 18 26.56 15.04 -58.81
CA PRO A 18 25.93 14.45 -57.64
C PRO A 18 26.91 13.59 -56.85
N GLY A 19 26.81 13.61 -55.51
CA GLY A 19 27.67 12.83 -54.62
C GLY A 19 27.70 11.35 -54.99
N TYR A 20 28.90 10.85 -55.27
CA TYR A 20 29.15 9.47 -55.69
C TYR A 20 29.61 8.66 -54.45
N ASN A 21 28.83 7.66 -54.04
CA ASN A 21 29.05 6.92 -52.78
C ASN A 21 30.18 5.87 -52.83
N SER A 22 31.15 6.02 -53.74
CA SER A 22 32.29 5.10 -53.79
C SER A 22 33.41 5.55 -52.87
N LYS A 23 34.15 4.59 -52.30
CA LYS A 23 35.36 4.89 -51.53
C LYS A 23 36.35 5.72 -52.36
N ILE A 24 36.80 6.82 -51.78
CA ILE A 24 37.77 7.77 -52.36
C ILE A 24 39.08 7.03 -52.66
N SER A 25 39.74 7.38 -53.77
CA SER A 25 41.04 6.80 -54.15
C SER A 25 42.14 7.14 -53.15
N ASP A 26 43.11 6.25 -52.95
CA ASP A 26 44.13 6.39 -51.90
C ASP A 26 44.97 7.68 -52.04
N SER A 27 45.14 8.20 -53.25
CA SER A 27 45.87 9.45 -53.53
C SER A 27 45.07 10.72 -53.23
N LEU A 28 43.73 10.68 -53.41
CA LEU A 28 42.84 11.76 -52.97
C LEU A 28 42.68 11.72 -51.44
N LYS A 29 42.59 10.52 -50.86
CA LYS A 29 42.57 10.30 -49.41
C LYS A 29 43.82 10.86 -48.74
N GLN A 30 44.98 10.69 -49.36
CA GLN A 30 46.26 11.24 -48.87
C GLN A 30 46.34 12.77 -49.01
N LYS A 31 45.74 13.35 -50.06
CA LYS A 31 45.65 14.80 -50.23
C LYS A 31 44.65 15.46 -49.28
N GLU A 32 43.58 14.77 -48.93
CA GLU A 32 42.60 15.22 -47.94
C GLU A 32 43.10 15.03 -46.51
N SER A 33 43.88 13.98 -46.23
CA SER A 33 44.52 13.74 -44.93
C SER A 33 45.68 14.70 -44.61
N LEU A 34 46.15 15.47 -45.59
CA LEU A 34 47.14 16.54 -45.35
C LEU A 34 46.55 17.72 -44.56
N HIS A 35 45.22 17.76 -44.40
CA HIS A 35 44.52 18.67 -43.51
C HIS A 35 44.04 17.90 -42.28
N ASP A 36 44.12 18.52 -41.10
CA ASP A 36 43.75 17.95 -39.79
C ASP A 36 42.24 17.61 -39.72
N ALA A 37 41.86 16.52 -40.38
CA ALA A 37 40.49 16.15 -40.66
C ALA A 37 40.25 14.71 -40.18
N THR A 38 39.36 14.57 -39.20
CA THR A 38 38.95 13.29 -38.65
C THR A 38 37.76 12.75 -39.46
N GLU A 39 37.88 11.53 -39.97
CA GLU A 39 36.80 10.81 -40.65
C GLU A 39 35.93 10.08 -39.62
N VAL A 40 34.70 10.54 -39.41
CA VAL A 40 33.72 9.91 -38.53
C VAL A 40 32.51 9.52 -39.38
N GLU A 41 32.17 8.23 -39.40
CA GLU A 41 31.05 7.65 -40.18
C GLU A 41 31.05 8.03 -41.68
N GLY A 42 32.23 8.05 -42.32
CA GLY A 42 32.36 8.31 -43.76
C GLY A 42 32.20 9.79 -44.16
N MET A 43 32.10 10.70 -43.19
CA MET A 43 32.13 12.15 -43.40
C MET A 43 33.47 12.72 -42.90
N ILE A 44 34.07 13.59 -43.71
CA ILE A 44 35.31 14.30 -43.37
C ILE A 44 34.93 15.58 -42.61
N ILE A 45 35.24 15.63 -41.31
CA ILE A 45 34.94 16.79 -40.46
C ILE A 45 36.24 17.52 -40.13
N ARG A 46 36.26 18.83 -40.39
CA ARG A 46 37.35 19.73 -39.95
C ARG A 46 36.96 20.34 -38.62
N THR A 47 37.54 19.86 -37.53
CA THR A 47 37.30 20.42 -36.20
C THR A 47 38.39 21.45 -35.86
N VAL A 48 38.07 22.32 -34.92
CA VAL A 48 39.01 23.30 -34.35
C VAL A 48 39.40 22.79 -32.96
N PRO A 49 40.68 22.44 -32.70
CA PRO A 49 41.09 21.67 -31.52
C PRO A 49 40.77 22.38 -30.19
N VAL A 50 40.75 23.71 -30.19
CA VAL A 50 40.41 24.51 -29.01
C VAL A 50 38.93 24.34 -28.65
N PHE A 51 38.02 24.42 -29.63
CA PHE A 51 36.59 24.29 -29.37
C PHE A 51 36.21 22.85 -29.05
N GLU A 52 36.86 21.87 -29.66
CA GLU A 52 36.64 20.45 -29.37
C GLU A 52 36.90 20.14 -27.90
N ARG A 53 37.99 20.66 -27.34
CA ARG A 53 38.30 20.51 -25.91
C ARG A 53 37.20 21.08 -25.02
N TYR A 54 36.80 22.32 -25.25
CA TYR A 54 35.75 22.97 -24.43
C TYR A 54 34.39 22.28 -24.60
N ALA A 55 34.04 21.85 -25.82
CA ALA A 55 32.81 21.12 -26.09
C ALA A 55 32.80 19.75 -25.39
N ASN A 56 33.93 19.05 -25.39
CA ASN A 56 34.08 17.78 -24.69
C ASN A 56 34.00 17.96 -23.17
N GLU A 57 34.67 18.96 -22.60
CA GLU A 57 34.57 19.28 -21.17
C GLU A 57 33.14 19.63 -20.76
N ALA A 58 32.47 20.48 -21.54
CA ALA A 58 31.08 20.85 -21.30
C ALA A 58 30.15 19.62 -21.39
N ARG A 59 30.35 18.75 -22.38
CA ARG A 59 29.59 17.52 -22.55
C ARG A 59 29.80 16.57 -21.37
N LEU A 60 31.04 16.33 -20.96
CA LEU A 60 31.38 15.47 -19.83
C LEU A 60 30.82 16.02 -18.52
N TYR A 61 30.90 17.33 -18.31
CA TYR A 61 30.32 17.98 -17.13
C TYR A 61 28.80 17.81 -17.07
N LEU A 62 28.10 18.09 -18.18
CA LEU A 62 26.65 17.92 -18.27
C LEU A 62 26.24 16.45 -18.10
N HIS A 63 27.00 15.52 -18.69
CA HIS A 63 26.77 14.09 -18.56
C HIS A 63 26.88 13.66 -17.09
N ASN A 64 27.99 13.99 -16.43
CA ASN A 64 28.22 13.64 -15.02
C ASN A 64 27.16 14.24 -14.09
N LYS A 65 26.76 15.49 -14.30
CA LYS A 65 25.70 16.14 -13.50
C LYS A 65 24.34 15.49 -13.73
N ARG A 66 24.03 15.12 -14.98
CA ARG A 66 22.78 14.42 -15.32
C ARG A 66 22.76 13.01 -14.74
N GLU A 67 23.87 12.28 -14.80
CA GLU A 67 23.99 10.94 -14.21
C GLU A 67 23.85 10.99 -12.69
N LEU A 68 24.52 11.94 -12.03
CA LEU A 68 24.40 12.12 -10.58
C LEU A 68 22.95 12.43 -10.19
N ALA A 69 22.30 13.37 -10.87
CA ALA A 69 20.91 13.72 -10.61
C ALA A 69 19.95 12.53 -10.87
N ALA A 70 20.20 11.76 -11.94
CA ALA A 70 19.41 10.57 -12.24
C ALA A 70 19.61 9.46 -11.18
N ALA A 71 20.83 9.30 -10.65
CA ALA A 71 21.14 8.34 -9.62
C ALA A 71 20.51 8.71 -8.27
N GLU A 72 20.59 9.99 -7.86
CA GLU A 72 19.92 10.50 -6.65
C GLU A 72 18.40 10.34 -6.77
N TRP A 73 17.83 10.71 -7.91
CA TRP A 73 16.41 10.54 -8.19
C TRP A 73 15.99 9.07 -8.15
N GLY A 74 16.79 8.18 -8.76
CA GLY A 74 16.56 6.74 -8.73
C GLY A 74 16.57 6.17 -7.31
N THR A 75 17.52 6.63 -6.48
CA THR A 75 17.65 6.23 -5.08
C THR A 75 16.45 6.69 -4.26
N GLN A 76 16.04 7.96 -4.38
CA GLN A 76 14.89 8.50 -3.65
C GLN A 76 13.59 7.81 -4.07
N LYS A 77 13.40 7.58 -5.38
CA LYS A 77 12.24 6.84 -5.88
C LYS A 77 12.22 5.40 -5.37
N SER A 78 13.36 4.72 -5.37
CA SER A 78 13.47 3.36 -4.85
C SER A 78 13.15 3.28 -3.36
N ALA A 79 13.69 4.19 -2.56
CA ALA A 79 13.40 4.30 -1.13
C ALA A 79 11.90 4.51 -0.88
N PHE A 80 11.28 5.46 -1.59
CA PHE A 80 9.85 5.71 -1.49
C PHE A 80 9.01 4.48 -1.92
N CYS A 81 9.35 3.84 -3.04
CA CYS A 81 8.68 2.62 -3.45
C CYS A 81 8.84 1.48 -2.43
N ASN A 82 9.98 1.39 -1.76
CA ASN A 82 10.22 0.39 -0.73
C ASN A 82 9.39 0.68 0.53
N GLU A 83 9.30 1.94 0.96
CA GLU A 83 8.43 2.36 2.06
C GLU A 83 6.96 2.07 1.76
N VAL A 84 6.48 2.47 0.57
CA VAL A 84 5.12 2.19 0.13
C VAL A 84 4.85 0.69 0.08
N LYS A 85 5.82 -0.10 -0.41
CA LYS A 85 5.71 -1.56 -0.42
C LYS A 85 5.66 -2.13 0.98
N SER A 86 6.49 -1.63 1.90
CA SER A 86 6.50 -2.04 3.31
C SER A 86 5.16 -1.76 3.99
N ILE A 87 4.60 -0.56 3.79
CA ILE A 87 3.29 -0.17 4.31
C ILE A 87 2.21 -1.10 3.74
N LYS A 88 2.24 -1.34 2.42
CA LYS A 88 1.29 -2.24 1.78
C LYS A 88 1.39 -3.65 2.36
N THR A 89 2.59 -4.19 2.52
CA THR A 89 2.77 -5.51 3.13
C THR A 89 2.26 -5.55 4.56
N HIS A 90 2.45 -4.50 5.36
CA HIS A 90 1.90 -4.43 6.72
C HIS A 90 0.36 -4.40 6.73
N ILE A 91 -0.25 -3.69 5.79
CA ILE A 91 -1.71 -3.66 5.63
C ILE A 91 -2.21 -5.05 5.23
N ASP A 92 -1.60 -5.67 4.22
CA ASP A 92 -1.99 -6.99 3.70
C ASP A 92 -1.81 -8.09 4.76
N THR A 93 -0.82 -8.01 5.65
CA THR A 93 -0.66 -8.96 6.76
C THR A 93 -1.70 -8.75 7.87
N THR A 94 -2.13 -7.52 8.08
CA THR A 94 -3.10 -7.19 9.14
C THR A 94 -4.53 -7.50 8.68
N ILE A 95 -4.84 -7.16 7.42
CA ILE A 95 -6.15 -7.27 6.79
C ILE A 95 -6.13 -8.49 5.85
N VAL A 96 -6.63 -9.62 6.35
CA VAL A 96 -6.60 -10.90 5.62
C VAL A 96 -7.90 -11.13 4.85
N GLU A 97 -9.01 -10.65 5.41
CA GLU A 97 -10.36 -10.93 4.93
C GLU A 97 -10.86 -9.84 3.96
N PRO A 98 -11.83 -10.16 3.07
CA PRO A 98 -12.34 -9.21 2.09
C PRO A 98 -13.05 -8.02 2.80
N VAL A 99 -12.42 -6.84 2.72
CA VAL A 99 -12.86 -5.65 3.46
C VAL A 99 -14.24 -5.17 3.03
N LEU A 100 -14.54 -5.16 1.73
CA LEU A 100 -15.76 -4.51 1.21
C LEU A 100 -17.07 -5.07 1.83
N PRO A 101 -17.36 -6.38 1.75
CA PRO A 101 -18.59 -6.92 2.32
C PRO A 101 -18.59 -6.86 3.86
N SER A 102 -17.50 -7.27 4.50
CA SER A 102 -17.41 -7.30 5.97
C SER A 102 -17.54 -5.91 6.60
N LEU A 103 -16.94 -4.88 5.99
CA LEU A 103 -17.02 -3.50 6.49
C LEU A 103 -18.46 -2.96 6.45
N ILE A 104 -19.22 -3.24 5.39
CA ILE A 104 -20.62 -2.82 5.29
C ILE A 104 -21.44 -3.46 6.42
N TYR A 105 -21.23 -4.75 6.71
CA TYR A 105 -21.90 -5.43 7.83
C TYR A 105 -21.52 -4.86 9.20
N ILE A 106 -20.25 -4.49 9.38
CA ILE A 106 -19.77 -3.84 10.61
C ILE A 106 -20.45 -2.47 10.79
N LEU A 107 -20.45 -1.64 9.74
CA LEU A 107 -21.03 -0.30 9.77
C LEU A 107 -22.55 -0.34 9.99
N THR A 108 -23.26 -1.27 9.33
CA THR A 108 -24.70 -1.44 9.52
C THR A 108 -25.03 -1.93 10.93
N THR A 109 -24.23 -2.82 11.51
CA THR A 109 -24.38 -3.27 12.90
C THR A 109 -24.13 -2.13 13.88
N ALA A 110 -23.08 -1.33 13.66
CA ALA A 110 -22.79 -0.14 14.46
C ALA A 110 -23.94 0.88 14.40
N LEU A 111 -24.49 1.13 13.20
CA LEU A 111 -25.64 2.01 13.00
C LEU A 111 -26.90 1.47 13.68
N SER A 112 -27.15 0.17 13.60
CA SER A 112 -28.24 -0.49 14.32
C SER A 112 -28.10 -0.30 15.83
N GLY A 113 -26.89 -0.46 16.36
CA GLY A 113 -26.56 -0.12 17.76
C GLY A 113 -26.88 1.33 18.11
N SER A 114 -26.55 2.27 17.22
CA SER A 114 -26.87 3.69 17.40
C SER A 114 -28.38 3.95 17.46
N ILE A 115 -29.17 3.27 16.64
CA ILE A 115 -30.62 3.42 16.59
C ILE A 115 -31.24 2.83 17.86
N MET A 116 -30.72 1.71 18.35
CA MET A 116 -31.18 1.07 19.59
C MET A 116 -31.09 2.00 20.80
N VAL A 117 -30.01 2.78 20.90
CA VAL A 117 -29.78 3.72 22.02
C VAL A 117 -30.21 5.16 21.71
N ASN A 118 -31.06 5.36 20.70
CA ASN A 118 -31.43 6.70 20.22
C ASN A 118 -32.07 7.61 21.28
N LYS A 119 -32.76 7.02 22.26
CA LYS A 119 -33.43 7.71 23.39
C LYS A 119 -32.60 7.74 24.66
N SER A 120 -31.39 7.18 24.65
CA SER A 120 -30.49 7.15 25.79
C SER A 120 -29.71 8.46 25.95
N SER A 121 -29.02 8.60 27.09
CA SER A 121 -28.17 9.75 27.36
C SER A 121 -27.04 9.91 26.33
N LEU A 122 -26.57 11.16 26.14
CA LEU A 122 -25.49 11.51 25.21
C LEU A 122 -24.27 10.57 25.23
N PRO A 123 -23.68 10.18 26.39
CA PRO A 123 -22.51 9.30 26.38
C PRO A 123 -22.82 7.90 25.81
N VAL A 124 -23.98 7.34 26.15
CA VAL A 124 -24.40 6.01 25.66
C VAL A 124 -24.55 6.01 24.13
N ARG A 125 -25.00 7.14 23.57
CA ARG A 125 -25.16 7.32 22.12
C ARG A 125 -23.85 7.24 21.34
N PHE A 126 -22.72 7.62 21.94
CA PHE A 126 -21.40 7.50 21.31
C PHE A 126 -20.74 6.15 21.59
N VAL A 127 -20.94 5.60 22.78
CA VAL A 127 -20.32 4.32 23.19
C VAL A 127 -20.99 3.13 22.50
N ALA A 128 -22.32 3.13 22.35
CA ALA A 128 -23.01 1.96 21.79
C ALA A 128 -22.58 1.64 20.34
N PRO A 129 -22.52 2.58 19.38
CA PRO A 129 -22.06 2.28 18.03
C PRO A 129 -20.63 1.72 18.00
N LEU A 130 -19.74 2.19 18.89
CA LEU A 130 -18.38 1.68 19.02
C LEU A 130 -18.36 0.25 19.56
N LEU A 131 -19.18 -0.05 20.58
CA LEU A 131 -19.31 -1.42 21.11
C LEU A 131 -19.90 -2.38 20.08
N PHE A 132 -20.99 -1.99 19.42
CA PHE A 132 -21.59 -2.82 18.37
C PHE A 132 -20.65 -2.96 17.16
N GLY A 133 -19.93 -1.92 16.78
CA GLY A 133 -18.94 -1.97 15.71
C GLY A 133 -17.74 -2.86 16.02
N THR A 134 -17.19 -2.79 17.24
CA THR A 134 -16.09 -3.65 17.67
C THR A 134 -16.52 -5.11 17.82
N ALA A 135 -17.73 -5.37 18.34
CA ALA A 135 -18.31 -6.71 18.38
C ALA A 135 -18.54 -7.27 16.97
N ALA A 136 -19.06 -6.45 16.05
CA ALA A 136 -19.24 -6.83 14.66
C ALA A 136 -17.90 -7.08 13.96
N TYR A 137 -16.87 -6.29 14.25
CA TYR A 137 -15.53 -6.49 13.71
C TYR A 137 -14.94 -7.84 14.11
N LYS A 138 -15.08 -8.22 15.39
CA LYS A 138 -14.69 -9.56 15.86
C LYS A 138 -15.49 -10.70 15.19
N TYR A 139 -16.76 -10.46 14.84
CA TYR A 139 -17.64 -11.47 14.26
C TYR A 139 -17.43 -11.64 12.73
N PHE A 140 -17.43 -10.53 11.99
CA PHE A 140 -17.31 -10.52 10.52
C PHE A 140 -15.87 -10.51 10.03
N MET A 141 -14.90 -10.25 10.91
CA MET A 141 -13.48 -10.17 10.57
C MET A 141 -12.55 -10.76 11.64
N PRO A 142 -12.74 -12.03 12.05
CA PRO A 142 -12.05 -12.63 13.19
C PRO A 142 -10.52 -12.69 13.03
N GLN A 143 -9.99 -12.97 11.84
CA GLN A 143 -8.54 -13.10 11.65
C GLN A 143 -7.84 -11.75 11.77
N SER A 144 -8.41 -10.71 11.17
CA SER A 144 -7.84 -9.36 11.28
C SER A 144 -8.02 -8.76 12.66
N TYR A 145 -9.11 -9.08 13.36
CA TYR A 145 -9.23 -8.75 14.77
C TYR A 145 -8.13 -9.40 15.61
N ALA A 146 -7.83 -10.69 15.38
CA ALA A 146 -6.74 -11.36 16.08
C ALA A 146 -5.37 -10.73 15.79
N ASN A 147 -5.09 -10.39 14.53
CA ASN A 147 -3.83 -9.77 14.12
C ASN A 147 -3.68 -8.36 14.72
N THR A 148 -4.73 -7.54 14.69
CA THR A 148 -4.70 -6.19 15.28
C THR A 148 -4.51 -6.24 16.80
N VAL A 149 -5.17 -7.16 17.49
CA VAL A 149 -4.99 -7.38 18.94
C VAL A 149 -3.57 -7.88 19.24
N ALA A 150 -3.03 -8.80 18.44
CA ALA A 150 -1.65 -9.28 18.62
C ALA A 150 -0.63 -8.15 18.42
N HIS A 151 -0.85 -7.26 17.45
CA HIS A 151 -0.02 -6.08 17.27
C HIS A 151 -0.14 -5.10 18.43
N ALA A 152 -1.36 -4.85 18.94
CA ALA A 152 -1.56 -4.02 20.12
C ALA A 152 -0.83 -4.59 21.33
N ALA A 153 -0.96 -5.90 21.59
CA ALA A 153 -0.29 -6.59 22.68
C ALA A 153 1.24 -6.50 22.58
N PHE A 154 1.81 -6.57 21.37
CA PHE A 154 3.25 -6.38 21.15
C PHE A 154 3.72 -4.97 21.56
N TYR A 155 2.93 -3.94 21.29
CA TYR A 155 3.24 -2.57 21.72
C TYR A 155 3.00 -2.38 23.23
N GLU A 156 1.93 -2.96 23.77
CA GLU A 156 1.58 -2.92 25.19
C GLU A 156 2.61 -3.62 26.08
N ALA A 157 3.33 -4.63 25.57
CA ALA A 157 4.41 -5.30 26.29
C ALA A 157 5.52 -4.34 26.78
N LYS A 158 5.63 -3.14 26.19
CA LYS A 158 6.55 -2.08 26.64
C LYS A 158 6.08 -1.34 27.89
N PHE A 159 4.81 -1.49 28.28
CA PHE A 159 4.17 -0.77 29.38
C PHE A 159 3.55 -1.75 30.39
N PRO A 160 4.28 -2.13 31.46
CA PRO A 160 3.84 -3.19 32.38
C PRO A 160 2.56 -2.85 33.16
N ALA A 161 2.27 -1.57 33.38
CA ALA A 161 1.03 -1.14 34.05
C ALA A 161 -0.24 -1.48 33.26
N VAL A 162 -0.18 -1.41 31.92
CA VAL A 162 -1.30 -1.73 31.03
C VAL A 162 -1.53 -3.25 31.00
N VAL A 163 -0.45 -4.02 30.97
CA VAL A 163 -0.51 -5.49 31.00
C VAL A 163 -1.18 -6.03 32.26
N GLN A 164 -0.85 -5.47 33.43
CA GLN A 164 -1.50 -5.83 34.70
C GLN A 164 -2.99 -5.49 34.68
N GLY A 165 -3.35 -4.31 34.16
CA GLY A 165 -4.75 -3.91 34.00
C GLY A 165 -5.54 -4.88 33.12
N HIS A 166 -4.96 -5.38 32.02
CA HIS A 166 -5.61 -6.39 31.19
C HIS A 166 -5.83 -7.71 31.93
N ALA A 167 -4.83 -8.18 32.69
CA ALA A 167 -4.95 -9.41 33.47
C ALA A 167 -6.08 -9.32 34.53
N ASP A 168 -6.20 -8.19 35.21
CA ASP A 168 -7.24 -7.95 36.21
C ASP A 168 -8.64 -7.86 35.57
N LEU A 169 -8.73 -7.20 34.40
CA LEU A 169 -9.97 -7.14 33.62
C LEU A 169 -10.38 -8.53 33.13
N ASP A 170 -9.45 -9.33 32.64
CA ASP A 170 -9.71 -10.70 32.20
C ASP A 170 -10.19 -11.58 33.35
N ALA A 171 -9.58 -11.45 34.53
CA ALA A 171 -10.03 -12.14 35.75
C ALA A 171 -11.46 -11.72 36.13
N THR A 172 -11.77 -10.42 36.04
CA THR A 172 -13.10 -9.87 36.32
C THR A 172 -14.14 -10.36 35.32
N ILE A 173 -13.80 -10.40 34.03
CA ILE A 173 -14.68 -10.91 32.97
C ILE A 173 -14.92 -12.41 33.15
N ASN A 174 -13.90 -13.18 33.50
CA ASN A 174 -14.04 -14.62 33.69
C ASN A 174 -14.87 -14.96 34.93
N SER A 175 -14.72 -14.23 36.02
CA SER A 175 -15.58 -14.37 37.20
C SER A 175 -17.02 -13.96 36.89
N ALA A 176 -17.25 -12.86 36.16
CA ALA A 176 -18.58 -12.46 35.71
C ALA A 176 -19.24 -13.48 34.76
N LYS A 177 -18.48 -14.10 33.86
CA LYS A 177 -18.97 -15.21 33.03
C LYS A 177 -19.36 -16.41 33.87
N ALA A 178 -18.55 -16.76 34.87
CA ALA A 178 -18.82 -17.89 35.75
C ALA A 178 -20.06 -17.66 36.62
N THR A 179 -20.26 -16.45 37.16
CA THR A 179 -21.47 -16.10 37.92
C THR A 179 -22.70 -16.12 37.02
N THR A 180 -22.61 -15.57 35.80
CA THR A 180 -23.72 -15.58 34.84
C THR A 180 -24.14 -17.01 34.48
N LYS A 181 -23.18 -17.91 34.22
CA LYS A 181 -23.47 -19.33 33.97
C LYS A 181 -24.20 -19.97 35.15
N LYS A 182 -23.68 -19.79 36.37
CA LYS A 182 -24.33 -20.30 37.59
C LYS A 182 -25.76 -19.77 37.75
N THR A 183 -26.00 -18.49 37.48
CA THR A 183 -27.34 -17.90 37.54
C THR A 183 -28.28 -18.50 36.50
N VAL A 184 -27.81 -18.72 35.27
CA VAL A 184 -28.60 -19.38 34.22
C VAL A 184 -28.92 -20.83 34.60
N ASP A 185 -27.95 -21.55 35.16
CA ASP A 185 -28.14 -22.92 35.61
C ASP A 185 -29.15 -23.00 36.77
N CYS A 186 -29.06 -22.12 37.76
CA CYS A 186 -30.06 -22.00 38.83
C CYS A 186 -31.45 -21.62 38.30
N ALA A 187 -31.52 -20.73 37.31
CA ALA A 187 -32.80 -20.36 36.69
C ALA A 187 -33.42 -21.57 35.98
N ASN A 188 -32.64 -22.33 35.22
CA ASN A 188 -33.10 -23.57 34.57
C ASN A 188 -33.57 -24.59 35.62
N GLU A 189 -32.83 -24.77 36.71
CA GLU A 189 -33.22 -25.66 37.80
C GLU A 189 -34.55 -25.21 38.43
N SER A 190 -34.71 -23.92 38.70
CA SER A 190 -35.94 -23.35 39.26
C SER A 190 -37.15 -23.53 38.32
N LEU A 191 -36.96 -23.43 37.01
CA LEU A 191 -38.00 -23.69 36.01
C LEU A 191 -38.41 -25.17 36.01
N VAL A 192 -37.44 -26.08 36.07
CA VAL A 192 -37.71 -27.53 36.16
C VAL A 192 -38.48 -27.86 37.44
N LEU A 193 -38.09 -27.28 38.57
CA LEU A 193 -38.80 -27.45 39.84
C LEU A 193 -40.21 -26.87 39.80
N GLY A 194 -40.40 -25.69 39.20
CA GLY A 194 -41.70 -25.07 39.00
C GLY A 194 -42.64 -25.94 38.17
N VAL A 195 -42.18 -26.40 36.99
CA VAL A 195 -42.94 -27.31 36.13
C VAL A 195 -43.27 -28.62 36.85
N ARG A 196 -42.35 -29.16 37.65
CA ARG A 196 -42.58 -30.36 38.44
C ARG A 196 -43.64 -30.13 39.54
N ALA A 197 -43.58 -29.02 40.25
CA ALA A 197 -44.55 -28.68 41.28
C ALA A 197 -45.96 -28.51 40.70
N THR A 198 -46.08 -27.82 39.55
CA THR A 198 -47.36 -27.71 38.83
C THR A 198 -47.89 -29.08 38.41
N ARG A 199 -47.02 -29.98 37.94
CA ARG A 199 -47.41 -31.34 37.56
C ARG A 199 -47.95 -32.15 38.76
N LEU A 200 -47.28 -32.07 39.90
CA LEU A 200 -47.72 -32.75 41.12
C LEU A 200 -49.06 -32.17 41.61
N TRP A 201 -49.20 -30.85 41.63
CA TRP A 201 -50.45 -30.18 41.99
C TRP A 201 -51.64 -30.60 41.11
N VAL A 202 -51.44 -30.71 39.80
CA VAL A 202 -52.47 -31.23 38.87
C VAL A 202 -52.82 -32.68 39.20
N LYS A 203 -51.83 -33.54 39.50
CA LYS A 203 -52.06 -34.95 39.85
C LYS A 203 -52.89 -35.08 41.12
N ASP A 204 -52.51 -34.36 42.18
CA ASP A 204 -53.18 -34.42 43.48
C ASP A 204 -54.62 -33.92 43.37
N THR A 205 -54.84 -32.82 42.62
CA THR A 205 -56.20 -32.29 42.35
C THR A 205 -57.08 -33.30 41.62
N ILE A 206 -56.52 -34.06 40.66
CA ILE A 206 -57.27 -35.10 39.93
C ILE A 206 -57.60 -36.29 40.84
N GLU A 207 -56.68 -36.69 41.72
CA GLU A 207 -56.90 -37.79 42.68
C GLU A 207 -57.97 -37.42 43.72
N GLU A 208 -57.99 -36.18 44.22
CA GLU A 208 -59.00 -35.66 45.14
C GLU A 208 -60.41 -35.67 44.52
N ILE A 209 -60.56 -35.20 43.28
CA ILE A 209 -61.83 -35.23 42.54
C ILE A 209 -62.33 -36.66 42.30
N LYS A 210 -61.43 -37.63 42.19
CA LYS A 210 -61.77 -39.04 41.93
C LYS A 210 -62.10 -39.82 43.21
N GLY A 211 -61.61 -39.35 44.37
CA GLY A 211 -61.89 -39.93 45.69
C GLY A 211 -63.20 -39.47 46.33
N ASP A 212 -63.81 -38.38 45.84
CA ASP A 212 -65.09 -37.82 46.32
C ASP A 212 -66.32 -38.35 45.52
N LYS A 213 -66.20 -39.55 44.95
CA LYS A 213 -67.23 -40.25 44.16
C LYS A 213 -67.44 -41.69 44.62
#